data_AF-A0A8T0BY50-F1
#
_entry.id   AF-A0A8T0BY50-F1
#
_cell.length_a   1.000
_cell.length_b   1.000
_cell.length_c   1.000
_cell.angle_alpha   90.00
_cell.angle_beta   90.00
_cell.angle_gamma   90.00
#
_symmetry.space_group_name_H-M   'P 1'
#
loop_
_entity.id
_entity.type
_entity.pdbx_description
1 polymer ?
#
loop_
_entity_poly.entity_id
_entity_poly.type
_entity_poly.pdbx_seq_one_letter_code
_entity_poly.pdbx_strand_id
1 'polypeptide(L)'
;MSPEMQVMLREAADMFVFLALELTVLFLVVSYLVGVLQEYITPEKVRENLSARKGKGYMIAALLGAITPFCSCSTIPFLKGLLQARAGFGPVTVFLFSSPLLNPIVIGLLIVTFGLDVALFYFAVALITSVVSGYLLERLGFERYVRDEAYQAAVSQSACNAGQTSKETPLNPESSQCGDRKNPTTGTKQAENRWLRIWRTTWKDFLTTLPYLLLGITVGSFIYGFVPTELIVDYAGENKWYAIPLAAVIGIPLYIRASAVIPLSAGLVQKGMALGSVMALIIGSAGASLTEVILLKSIFRTQMILAFLGVVLGMAMTAGYLYTLIF
;
A
#
# COMPACT_ATOMS: atom_id res chain seq x y z
N MET A 1 2.72 34.49 -19.65
CA MET A 1 2.42 33.79 -18.38
C MET A 1 2.13 34.85 -17.34
N SER A 2 0.98 34.81 -16.68
CA SER A 2 0.68 35.70 -15.55
C SER A 2 1.66 35.45 -14.40
N PRO A 3 2.03 36.46 -13.60
CA PRO A 3 2.93 36.29 -12.47
C PRO A 3 2.43 35.26 -11.45
N GLU A 4 1.12 35.14 -11.26
CA GLU A 4 0.51 34.12 -10.38
C GLU A 4 0.77 32.68 -10.87
N MET A 5 0.70 32.45 -12.19
CA MET A 5 0.96 31.14 -12.76
C MET A 5 2.42 30.71 -12.59
N GLN A 6 3.37 31.66 -12.57
CA GLN A 6 4.78 31.36 -12.31
C GLN A 6 5.02 30.93 -10.86
N VAL A 7 4.29 31.52 -9.90
CA VAL A 7 4.39 31.15 -8.48
C VAL A 7 3.84 29.73 -8.26
N MET A 8 2.64 29.43 -8.77
CA MET A 8 2.05 28.09 -8.65
C MET A 8 2.90 26.99 -9.30
N LEU A 9 3.48 27.27 -10.48
CA LEU A 9 4.39 26.34 -11.15
C LEU A 9 5.67 26.09 -10.35
N ARG A 10 6.21 27.11 -9.71
CA ARG A 10 7.41 26.98 -8.88
C ARG A 10 7.14 26.18 -7.62
N GLU A 11 6.03 26.44 -6.93
CA GLU A 11 5.60 25.64 -5.77
C GLU A 11 5.34 24.17 -6.13
N ALA A 12 4.65 23.91 -7.25
CA ALA A 12 4.43 22.56 -7.73
C ALA A 12 5.74 21.84 -8.08
N ALA A 13 6.72 22.55 -8.66
CA ALA A 13 8.04 22.00 -8.98
C ALA A 13 8.88 21.70 -7.71
N ASP A 14 8.91 22.62 -6.75
CA ASP A 14 9.63 22.44 -5.49
C ASP A 14 9.04 21.26 -4.70
N MET A 15 7.70 21.16 -4.64
CA MET A 15 7.00 20.02 -4.04
C MET A 15 7.29 18.71 -4.79
N PHE A 16 7.33 18.74 -6.13
CA PHE A 16 7.67 17.56 -6.92
C PHE A 16 9.09 17.06 -6.60
N VAL A 17 10.09 17.95 -6.59
CA VAL A 17 11.49 17.59 -6.32
C VAL A 17 11.64 17.07 -4.89
N PHE A 18 11.03 17.75 -3.92
CA PHE A 18 11.03 17.33 -2.52
C PHE A 18 10.42 15.92 -2.36
N LEU A 19 9.21 15.72 -2.87
CA LEU A 19 8.51 14.43 -2.78
C LEU A 19 9.24 13.32 -3.54
N ALA A 20 9.80 13.61 -4.72
CA ALA A 20 10.53 12.63 -5.52
C ALA A 20 11.82 12.17 -4.82
N LEU A 21 12.59 13.10 -4.25
CA LEU A 21 13.81 12.78 -3.52
C LEU A 21 13.49 12.02 -2.22
N GLU A 22 12.57 12.55 -1.40
CA GLU A 22 12.15 11.93 -0.15
C GLU A 22 11.63 10.50 -0.39
N LEU A 23 10.74 10.31 -1.37
CA LEU A 23 10.21 8.98 -1.71
C LEU A 23 11.27 8.04 -2.23
N THR A 24 12.19 8.53 -3.05
CA THR A 24 13.28 7.70 -3.58
C THR A 24 14.14 7.17 -2.45
N VAL A 25 14.56 8.05 -1.54
CA VAL A 25 15.36 7.67 -0.37
C VAL A 25 14.58 6.73 0.54
N LEU A 26 13.34 7.07 0.89
CA LEU A 26 12.51 6.26 1.76
C LEU A 26 12.23 4.88 1.15
N PHE A 27 11.90 4.81 -0.14
CA PHE A 27 11.65 3.55 -0.85
C PHE A 27 12.89 2.66 -0.85
N LEU A 28 14.07 3.20 -1.19
CA LEU A 28 15.30 2.42 -1.24
C LEU A 28 15.68 1.88 0.14
N VAL A 29 15.60 2.72 1.19
CA VAL A 29 15.93 2.31 2.56
C VAL A 29 14.94 1.26 3.05
N VAL A 30 13.64 1.53 2.98
CA VAL A 30 12.60 0.62 3.49
C VAL A 30 12.59 -0.68 2.69
N SER A 31 12.67 -0.63 1.37
CA SER A 31 12.65 -1.85 0.53
C SER A 31 13.90 -2.70 0.75
N TYR A 32 15.07 -2.09 0.95
CA TYR A 32 16.27 -2.82 1.32
C TYR A 32 16.12 -3.47 2.69
N LEU A 33 15.64 -2.74 3.71
CA LEU A 33 15.37 -3.28 5.05
C LEU A 33 14.37 -4.43 5.01
N VAL A 34 13.31 -4.32 4.21
CA VAL A 34 12.32 -5.39 4.02
C VAL A 34 12.93 -6.59 3.32
N GLY A 35 13.76 -6.38 2.28
CA GLY A 35 14.47 -7.47 1.60
C GLY A 35 15.41 -8.21 2.54
N VAL A 36 16.09 -7.50 3.43
CA VAL A 36 16.89 -8.10 4.52
C VAL A 36 15.96 -8.85 5.48
N LEU A 37 14.87 -8.23 5.93
CA LEU A 37 13.93 -8.82 6.87
C LEU A 37 13.31 -10.12 6.34
N GLN A 38 12.94 -10.19 5.06
CA GLN A 38 12.39 -11.38 4.41
C GLN A 38 13.42 -12.52 4.31
N GLU A 39 14.72 -12.22 4.30
CA GLU A 39 15.76 -13.25 4.35
C GLU A 39 15.94 -13.83 5.77
N TYR A 40 15.66 -13.03 6.81
CA TYR A 40 15.67 -13.49 8.21
C TYR A 40 14.34 -14.11 8.66
N ILE A 41 13.21 -13.64 8.12
CA ILE A 41 11.86 -14.08 8.46
C ILE A 41 11.31 -14.87 7.29
N THR A 42 11.32 -16.21 7.43
CA THR A 42 10.68 -17.10 6.45
C THR A 42 9.18 -16.79 6.38
N PRO A 43 8.61 -16.52 5.19
CA PRO A 43 7.19 -16.19 5.04
C PRO A 43 6.25 -17.25 5.63
N GLU A 44 6.72 -18.49 5.81
CA GLU A 44 6.00 -19.57 6.49
C GLU A 44 5.73 -19.28 7.98
N LYS A 45 6.66 -18.64 8.71
CA LYS A 45 6.46 -18.28 10.13
C LYS A 45 5.43 -17.16 10.28
N VAL A 46 5.46 -16.21 9.35
CA VAL A 46 4.47 -15.12 9.29
C VAL A 46 3.10 -15.70 8.94
N ARG A 47 3.05 -16.62 7.97
CA ARG A 47 1.84 -17.37 7.61
C ARG A 47 1.30 -18.15 8.80
N GLU A 48 2.10 -18.95 9.51
CA GLU A 48 1.63 -19.74 10.65
C GLU A 48 1.00 -18.84 11.72
N ASN A 49 1.62 -17.70 12.05
CA ASN A 49 1.05 -16.79 13.04
C ASN A 49 -0.24 -16.09 12.56
N LEU A 50 -0.33 -15.76 11.27
CA LEU A 50 -1.50 -15.13 10.64
C LEU A 50 -2.65 -16.12 10.37
N SER A 51 -2.37 -17.41 10.16
CA SER A 51 -3.35 -18.43 9.76
C SER A 51 -3.73 -19.43 10.86
N ALA A 52 -2.88 -19.66 11.86
CA ALA A 52 -3.08 -20.75 12.83
C ALA A 52 -4.04 -20.44 14.00
N ARG A 53 -4.59 -19.23 14.11
CA ARG A 53 -5.34 -18.85 15.32
C ARG A 53 -6.67 -18.22 14.96
N LYS A 54 -7.74 -19.03 14.92
CA LYS A 54 -9.18 -18.71 14.92
C LYS A 54 -9.48 -17.26 15.39
N GLY A 55 -9.36 -16.25 14.51
CA GLY A 55 -9.59 -14.83 14.80
C GLY A 55 -8.44 -13.98 15.37
N LYS A 56 -7.34 -14.55 15.90
CA LYS A 56 -6.19 -13.75 16.38
C LYS A 56 -5.32 -13.19 15.25
N GLY A 57 -5.39 -13.81 14.07
CA GLY A 57 -4.66 -13.37 12.88
C GLY A 57 -4.97 -11.93 12.46
N TYR A 58 -6.23 -11.48 12.64
CA TYR A 58 -6.64 -10.10 12.31
C TYR A 58 -5.91 -9.07 13.19
N MET A 59 -5.86 -9.29 14.50
CA MET A 59 -5.18 -8.37 15.42
C MET A 59 -3.67 -8.34 15.19
N ILE A 60 -3.07 -9.51 14.94
CA ILE A 60 -1.64 -9.60 14.61
C ILE A 60 -1.36 -8.85 13.30
N ALA A 61 -2.19 -9.01 12.28
CA ALA A 61 -2.05 -8.30 11.02
C ALA A 61 -2.19 -6.77 11.20
N ALA A 62 -3.14 -6.31 12.01
CA ALA A 62 -3.32 -4.90 12.30
C ALA A 62 -2.08 -4.30 13.00
N LEU A 63 -1.58 -4.97 14.04
CA LEU A 63 -0.40 -4.51 14.77
C LEU A 63 0.86 -4.55 13.89
N LEU A 64 1.02 -5.60 13.08
CA LEU A 64 2.11 -5.66 12.12
C LEU A 64 2.02 -4.49 11.13
N GLY A 65 0.83 -4.20 10.59
CA GLY A 65 0.59 -3.06 9.71
C GLY A 65 0.95 -1.73 10.37
N ALA A 66 0.54 -1.53 11.61
CA ALA A 66 0.84 -0.32 12.38
C ALA A 66 2.33 -0.14 12.69
N ILE A 67 3.09 -1.22 12.88
CA ILE A 67 4.53 -1.16 13.17
C ILE A 67 5.33 -1.01 11.87
N THR A 68 4.87 -1.61 10.76
CA THR A 68 5.60 -1.58 9.49
C THR A 68 5.40 -0.24 8.78
N PRO A 69 6.48 0.52 8.51
CA PRO A 69 6.38 1.78 7.77
C PRO A 69 6.29 1.52 6.26
N PHE A 70 5.43 0.61 5.82
CA PHE A 70 5.28 0.34 4.39
C PHE A 70 4.49 1.46 3.76
N CYS A 71 5.07 2.04 2.70
CA CYS A 71 4.33 2.88 1.78
C CYS A 71 3.49 1.96 0.88
N SER A 72 2.49 2.54 0.21
CA SER A 72 1.70 1.84 -0.82
C SER A 72 2.62 1.14 -1.84
N CYS A 73 3.81 1.70 -2.10
CA CYS A 73 4.86 1.13 -2.96
C CYS A 73 5.52 -0.17 -2.47
N SER A 74 5.75 -0.34 -1.16
CA SER A 74 6.36 -1.57 -0.59
C SER A 74 5.34 -2.58 -0.09
N THR A 75 4.08 -2.15 0.06
CA THR A 75 2.98 -3.01 0.48
C THR A 75 2.68 -4.11 -0.54
N ILE A 76 2.95 -3.89 -1.84
CA ILE A 76 2.63 -4.83 -2.94
C ILE A 76 3.42 -6.13 -2.89
N PRO A 77 4.78 -6.10 -2.93
CA PRO A 77 5.55 -7.35 -2.91
C PRO A 77 5.27 -8.11 -1.62
N PHE A 78 5.06 -7.38 -0.52
CA PHE A 78 4.71 -7.99 0.75
C PHE A 78 3.31 -8.64 0.72
N LEU A 79 2.30 -7.95 0.21
CA LEU A 79 0.93 -8.46 0.10
C LEU A 79 0.86 -9.67 -0.84
N LYS A 80 1.54 -9.58 -2.00
CA LYS A 80 1.67 -10.71 -2.94
C LYS A 80 2.40 -11.88 -2.27
N GLY A 81 3.47 -11.64 -1.52
CA GLY A 81 4.17 -12.67 -0.75
C GLY A 81 3.26 -13.34 0.29
N LEU A 82 2.45 -12.55 1.02
CA LEU A 82 1.47 -13.06 1.98
C LEU A 82 0.37 -13.90 1.30
N LEU A 83 -0.13 -13.45 0.15
CA LEU A 83 -1.12 -14.18 -0.65
C LEU A 83 -0.55 -15.47 -1.24
N GLN A 84 0.66 -15.44 -1.80
CA GLN A 84 1.40 -16.61 -2.31
C GLN A 84 1.70 -17.62 -1.21
N ALA A 85 2.02 -17.14 0.00
CA ALA A 85 2.16 -17.98 1.18
C ALA A 85 0.82 -18.56 1.68
N ARG A 86 -0.31 -18.25 1.04
CA ARG A 86 -1.67 -18.66 1.45
C ARG A 86 -2.00 -18.24 2.89
N ALA A 87 -1.64 -17.01 3.27
CA ALA A 87 -2.18 -16.38 4.47
C ALA A 87 -3.70 -16.13 4.31
N GLY A 88 -4.43 -16.11 5.43
CA GLY A 88 -5.89 -15.91 5.41
C GLY A 88 -6.27 -14.56 4.78
N PHE A 89 -7.32 -14.53 3.97
CA PHE A 89 -7.75 -13.33 3.23
C PHE A 89 -8.09 -12.15 4.16
N GLY A 90 -8.77 -12.39 5.28
CA GLY A 90 -9.10 -11.32 6.24
C GLY A 90 -7.87 -10.68 6.86
N PRO A 91 -6.95 -11.42 7.52
CA PRO A 91 -5.70 -10.85 8.03
C PRO A 91 -4.91 -10.06 6.98
N VAL A 92 -4.81 -10.57 5.74
CA VAL A 92 -4.16 -9.84 4.63
C VAL A 92 -4.87 -8.51 4.35
N THR A 93 -6.20 -8.51 4.36
CA THR A 93 -7.02 -7.31 4.15
C THR A 93 -6.92 -6.32 5.32
N VAL A 94 -6.84 -6.80 6.57
CA VAL A 94 -6.61 -5.93 7.74
C VAL A 94 -5.25 -5.24 7.63
N PHE A 95 -4.22 -5.98 7.25
CA PHE A 95 -2.89 -5.43 7.01
C PHE A 95 -2.92 -4.36 5.91
N LEU A 96 -3.64 -4.62 4.82
CA LEU A 96 -3.81 -3.70 3.69
C LEU A 96 -4.37 -2.33 4.11
N PHE A 97 -5.37 -2.29 5.00
CA PHE A 97 -5.92 -1.03 5.52
C PHE A 97 -5.05 -0.40 6.60
N SER A 98 -4.53 -1.22 7.52
CA SER A 98 -3.81 -0.74 8.69
C SER A 98 -2.44 -0.14 8.35
N SER A 99 -1.75 -0.66 7.34
CA SER A 99 -0.38 -0.24 7.00
C SER A 99 -0.26 1.22 6.56
N PRO A 100 -1.06 1.73 5.60
CA PRO A 100 -0.97 3.14 5.21
C PRO A 100 -1.52 4.09 6.28
N LEU A 101 -2.51 3.65 7.08
CA LEU A 101 -3.22 4.52 8.01
C LEU A 101 -2.55 4.64 9.38
N LEU A 102 -1.97 3.56 9.91
CA LEU A 102 -1.39 3.52 11.28
C LEU A 102 0.13 3.61 11.31
N ASN A 103 0.77 4.07 10.25
CA ASN A 103 2.23 4.17 10.17
C ASN A 103 2.79 5.06 11.29
N PRO A 104 3.93 4.69 11.93
CA PRO A 104 4.52 5.45 13.04
C PRO A 104 4.80 6.93 12.70
N ILE A 105 5.09 7.23 11.43
CA ILE A 105 5.31 8.60 10.94
C ILE A 105 4.01 9.41 11.03
N VAL A 106 2.88 8.81 10.64
CA VAL A 106 1.55 9.44 10.67
C VAL A 106 1.14 9.72 12.10
N ILE A 107 1.28 8.73 12.98
CA ILE A 107 0.96 8.88 14.40
C ILE A 107 1.86 9.93 15.05
N GLY A 108 3.16 9.91 14.77
CA GLY A 108 4.10 10.92 15.28
C GLY A 108 3.73 12.34 14.84
N LEU A 109 3.37 12.53 13.57
CA LEU A 109 2.94 13.84 13.05
C LEU A 109 1.60 14.29 13.65
N LEU A 110 0.64 13.38 13.82
CA LEU A 110 -0.63 13.69 14.48
C LEU A 110 -0.40 14.15 15.93
N ILE A 111 0.47 13.47 16.67
CA ILE A 111 0.81 13.86 18.05
C ILE A 111 1.40 15.28 18.08
N VAL A 112 2.37 15.57 17.20
CA VAL A 112 3.03 16.88 17.15
C VAL A 112 2.07 18.00 16.69
N THR A 113 1.12 17.67 15.82
CA THR A 113 0.28 18.67 15.14
C THR A 113 -1.04 18.93 15.86
N PHE A 114 -1.73 17.87 16.30
CA PHE A 114 -3.07 17.94 16.89
C PHE A 114 -3.11 17.48 18.36
N GLY A 115 -1.98 17.00 18.89
CA GLY A 115 -1.88 16.50 20.26
C GLY A 115 -2.17 15.00 20.38
N LEU A 116 -1.94 14.50 21.60
CA LEU A 116 -2.00 13.07 21.89
C LEU A 116 -3.44 12.52 21.82
N ASP A 117 -4.43 13.32 22.22
CA ASP A 117 -5.84 12.89 22.28
C ASP A 117 -6.38 12.55 20.88
N VAL A 118 -6.10 13.42 19.91
CA VAL A 118 -6.49 13.23 18.50
C VAL A 118 -5.77 12.03 17.89
N ALA A 119 -4.46 11.88 18.17
CA ALA A 119 -3.68 10.76 17.66
C ALA A 119 -4.14 9.41 18.20
N LEU A 120 -4.45 9.33 19.50
CA LEU A 120 -4.95 8.11 20.14
C LEU A 120 -6.34 7.73 19.62
N PHE A 121 -7.22 8.72 19.47
CA PHE A 121 -8.53 8.54 18.88
C PHE A 121 -8.42 8.00 17.44
N TYR A 122 -7.62 8.66 16.60
CA TYR A 122 -7.37 8.24 15.23
C TYR A 122 -6.83 6.81 15.18
N PHE A 123 -5.84 6.49 16.01
CA PHE A 123 -5.24 5.16 16.08
C PHE A 123 -6.29 4.09 16.42
N ALA A 124 -7.11 4.33 17.46
CA ALA A 124 -8.13 3.40 17.90
C ALA A 124 -9.19 3.15 16.81
N VAL A 125 -9.74 4.21 16.21
CA VAL A 125 -10.76 4.10 15.17
C VAL A 125 -10.21 3.39 13.94
N ALA A 126 -8.99 3.71 13.52
CA ALA A 126 -8.37 3.10 12.37
C ALA A 126 -8.03 1.62 12.57
N LEU A 127 -7.55 1.25 13.76
CA LEU A 127 -7.27 -0.14 14.10
C LEU A 127 -8.56 -0.97 14.12
N ILE A 128 -9.59 -0.47 14.82
CA ILE A 128 -10.88 -1.16 14.94
C ILE A 128 -11.54 -1.31 13.58
N THR A 129 -11.61 -0.23 12.80
CA THR A 129 -12.26 -0.26 11.48
C THR A 129 -11.52 -1.17 10.50
N SER A 130 -10.18 -1.19 10.54
CA SER A 130 -9.38 -2.11 9.71
C SER A 130 -9.69 -3.58 10.04
N VAL A 131 -9.74 -3.93 11.33
CA VAL A 131 -10.05 -5.30 11.79
C VAL A 131 -11.47 -5.70 11.42
N VAL A 132 -12.45 -4.84 11.69
CA VAL A 132 -13.87 -5.07 11.37
C VAL A 132 -14.05 -5.24 9.87
N SER A 133 -13.41 -4.40 9.07
CA SER A 133 -13.51 -4.46 7.61
C SER A 133 -12.88 -5.73 7.05
N GLY A 134 -11.70 -6.12 7.51
CA GLY A 134 -11.08 -7.37 7.07
C GLY A 134 -11.91 -8.60 7.44
N TYR A 135 -12.52 -8.62 8.62
CA TYR A 135 -13.45 -9.67 9.03
C TYR A 135 -14.73 -9.69 8.17
N LEU A 136 -15.32 -8.52 7.92
CA LEU A 136 -16.55 -8.39 7.14
C LEU A 136 -16.33 -8.81 5.68
N LEU A 137 -15.25 -8.36 5.04
CA LEU A 137 -14.95 -8.69 3.65
C LEU A 137 -14.66 -10.19 3.48
N GLU A 138 -13.99 -10.82 4.44
CA GLU A 138 -13.79 -12.28 4.44
C GLU A 138 -15.12 -13.03 4.59
N ARG A 139 -15.97 -12.62 5.56
CA ARG A 139 -17.30 -13.22 5.77
C ARG A 139 -18.21 -13.11 4.55
N LEU A 140 -18.10 -12.01 3.80
CA LEU A 140 -18.86 -11.78 2.56
C LEU A 140 -18.28 -12.54 1.35
N GLY A 141 -17.15 -13.24 1.52
CA GLY A 141 -16.51 -14.04 0.48
C GLY A 141 -15.88 -13.19 -0.62
N PHE A 142 -15.35 -12.00 -0.29
CA PHE A 142 -14.66 -11.14 -1.26
C PHE A 142 -13.31 -11.71 -1.72
N GLU A 143 -12.84 -12.80 -1.10
CA GLU A 143 -11.69 -13.58 -1.56
C GLU A 143 -11.81 -14.02 -3.03
N ARG A 144 -13.03 -14.22 -3.54
CA ARG A 144 -13.28 -14.57 -4.95
C ARG A 144 -12.86 -13.49 -5.96
N TYR A 145 -12.63 -12.26 -5.49
CA TYR A 145 -12.22 -11.13 -6.31
C TYR A 145 -10.71 -10.87 -6.25
N VAL A 146 -9.93 -11.74 -5.59
CA VAL A 146 -8.48 -11.76 -5.74
C VAL A 146 -8.14 -12.38 -7.10
N ARG A 147 -7.21 -11.78 -7.83
CA ARG A 147 -6.75 -12.33 -9.11
C ARG A 147 -5.88 -13.55 -8.88
N ASP A 148 -6.01 -14.57 -9.74
CA ASP A 148 -5.21 -15.79 -9.63
C ASP A 148 -3.71 -15.51 -9.83
N GLU A 149 -3.38 -14.50 -10.64
CA GLU A 149 -2.01 -13.99 -10.81
C GLU A 149 -1.36 -13.52 -9.50
N ALA A 150 -2.16 -13.11 -8.50
CA ALA A 150 -1.65 -12.70 -7.20
C ALA A 150 -1.17 -13.89 -6.34
N TYR A 151 -1.68 -15.09 -6.59
CA TYR A 151 -1.30 -16.32 -5.89
C TYR A 151 -0.15 -17.07 -6.55
N GLN A 152 0.15 -16.76 -7.81
CA GLN A 152 1.26 -17.37 -8.53
C GLN A 152 2.56 -16.64 -8.18
N ALA A 153 3.53 -17.36 -7.60
CA ALA A 153 4.91 -16.90 -7.57
C ALA A 153 5.36 -16.66 -9.02
N ALA A 154 6.11 -15.59 -9.28
CA ALA A 154 6.71 -15.37 -10.59
C ALA A 154 7.57 -16.59 -10.94
N VAL A 155 7.00 -17.54 -11.69
CA VAL A 155 7.73 -18.61 -12.33
C VAL A 155 8.58 -17.90 -13.36
N SER A 156 9.86 -17.70 -13.05
CA SER A 156 10.89 -17.51 -14.08
C SER A 156 10.63 -18.56 -15.14
N GLN A 157 10.28 -18.13 -16.35
CA GLN A 157 10.13 -18.99 -17.51
C GLN A 157 11.41 -19.81 -17.69
N SER A 158 11.42 -21.03 -17.15
CA SER A 158 11.97 -22.18 -17.86
C SER A 158 10.79 -22.87 -18.49
N ALA A 159 10.22 -22.23 -19.51
CA ALA A 159 9.41 -22.93 -20.48
C ALA A 159 10.37 -23.79 -21.29
N CYS A 160 10.50 -25.05 -20.89
CA CYS A 160 10.90 -26.10 -21.79
C CYS A 160 10.02 -25.97 -23.05
N ASN A 161 10.62 -25.60 -24.18
CA ASN A 161 9.97 -25.70 -25.48
C ASN A 161 9.78 -27.18 -25.78
N ALA A 162 8.63 -27.71 -25.38
CA ALA A 162 8.05 -28.90 -25.98
C ALA A 162 7.50 -28.49 -27.36
N GLY A 163 8.37 -28.51 -28.38
CA GLY A 163 7.95 -28.53 -29.77
C GLY A 163 7.50 -29.94 -30.12
N GLN A 164 6.19 -30.14 -30.27
CA GLN A 164 5.63 -31.30 -30.92
C GLN A 164 5.97 -31.26 -32.41
N THR A 165 6.61 -32.31 -32.92
CA THR A 165 6.40 -32.78 -34.29
C THR A 165 6.41 -34.30 -34.30
N SER A 166 5.24 -34.85 -34.59
CA SER A 166 4.92 -36.26 -34.79
C SER A 166 5.62 -36.86 -36.01
N LYS A 167 6.17 -38.08 -35.87
CA LYS A 167 6.18 -39.15 -36.90
C LYS A 167 6.68 -40.51 -36.34
N GLU A 168 5.76 -41.50 -36.39
CA GLU A 168 5.90 -42.96 -36.65
C GLU A 168 6.90 -43.85 -35.85
N THR A 169 6.32 -44.65 -34.91
CA THR A 169 6.40 -46.11 -34.54
C THR A 169 7.39 -47.06 -35.28
N PRO A 170 7.80 -48.30 -34.80
CA PRO A 170 7.62 -49.05 -33.52
C PRO A 170 8.87 -49.77 -32.88
N LEU A 171 8.66 -50.34 -31.66
CA LEU A 171 9.26 -51.53 -30.97
C LEU A 171 10.79 -51.73 -30.80
N ASN A 172 11.30 -51.82 -29.55
CA ASN A 172 11.66 -53.08 -28.84
C ASN A 172 12.27 -52.83 -27.43
N PRO A 173 12.25 -53.83 -26.52
CA PRO A 173 12.76 -53.77 -25.14
C PRO A 173 14.22 -54.23 -25.01
N GLU A 174 14.85 -53.87 -23.88
CA GLU A 174 16.15 -54.33 -23.36
C GLU A 174 17.44 -53.94 -24.12
N SER A 175 18.33 -53.19 -23.43
CA SER A 175 19.68 -53.65 -23.08
C SER A 175 20.54 -52.49 -22.53
N SER A 176 21.05 -52.67 -21.30
CA SER A 176 22.40 -52.31 -20.84
C SER A 176 23.17 -51.19 -21.54
N GLN A 177 23.46 -50.10 -20.80
CA GLN A 177 24.84 -49.70 -20.50
C GLN A 177 24.87 -48.45 -19.61
N CYS A 178 25.44 -48.62 -18.41
CA CYS A 178 26.03 -47.52 -17.66
C CYS A 178 27.14 -46.91 -18.51
N GLY A 179 26.91 -45.69 -19.00
CA GLY A 179 27.92 -44.83 -19.60
C GLY A 179 27.86 -43.49 -18.89
N ASP A 180 28.97 -43.12 -18.26
CA ASP A 180 29.25 -41.84 -17.63
C ASP A 180 28.60 -40.65 -18.34
N ARG A 181 27.44 -40.21 -17.86
CA ARG A 181 27.02 -38.82 -18.05
C ARG A 181 27.48 -38.03 -16.84
N LYS A 182 28.67 -37.46 -17.01
CA LYS A 182 29.13 -36.26 -16.33
C LYS A 182 27.94 -35.44 -15.86
N ASN A 183 27.84 -35.28 -14.54
CA ASN A 183 27.20 -34.12 -13.94
C ASN A 183 27.47 -32.90 -14.85
N PRO A 184 26.47 -32.08 -15.19
CA PRO A 184 26.77 -30.70 -15.49
C PRO A 184 27.17 -30.06 -14.14
N THR A 185 28.40 -30.32 -13.70
CA THR A 185 29.08 -29.46 -12.75
C THR A 185 29.18 -28.09 -13.39
N THR A 186 28.61 -27.12 -12.66
CA THR A 186 29.17 -25.77 -12.52
C THR A 186 29.21 -24.92 -13.79
N GLY A 187 28.03 -24.47 -14.21
CA GLY A 187 27.88 -23.14 -14.82
C GLY A 187 27.73 -22.09 -13.71
N THR A 188 28.86 -21.59 -13.20
CA THR A 188 29.06 -20.29 -12.53
C THR A 188 27.81 -19.55 -12.00
N LYS A 189 27.23 -20.01 -10.88
CA LYS A 189 26.54 -19.08 -9.96
C LYS A 189 27.50 -18.78 -8.82
N GLN A 190 28.41 -17.88 -9.14
CA GLN A 190 29.35 -17.24 -8.23
C GLN A 190 28.62 -16.86 -6.94
N ALA A 191 29.24 -17.19 -5.79
CA ALA A 191 28.77 -16.81 -4.47
C ALA A 191 28.66 -15.28 -4.37
N GLU A 192 27.50 -14.76 -4.75
CA GLU A 192 27.19 -13.35 -4.65
C GLU A 192 26.93 -13.02 -3.18
N ASN A 193 27.55 -11.95 -2.68
CA ASN A 193 27.28 -11.44 -1.33
C ASN A 193 25.77 -11.26 -1.16
N ARG A 194 25.16 -11.90 -0.16
CA ARG A 194 23.70 -11.86 0.11
C ARG A 194 23.14 -10.43 0.05
N TRP A 195 23.88 -9.48 0.62
CA TRP A 195 23.59 -8.04 0.62
C TRP A 195 23.54 -7.43 -0.79
N LEU A 196 24.44 -7.84 -1.69
CA LEU A 196 24.50 -7.34 -3.06
C LEU A 196 23.31 -7.83 -3.89
N ARG A 197 22.86 -9.07 -3.63
CA ARG A 197 21.65 -9.63 -4.24
C ARG A 197 20.39 -8.87 -3.81
N ILE A 198 20.26 -8.59 -2.51
CA ILE A 198 19.13 -7.80 -1.96
C ILE A 198 19.15 -6.39 -2.54
N TRP A 199 20.32 -5.75 -2.60
CA TRP A 199 20.47 -4.42 -3.20
C TRP A 199 20.10 -4.42 -4.68
N ARG A 200 20.59 -5.38 -5.47
CA ARG A 200 20.25 -5.48 -6.91
C ARG A 200 18.76 -5.71 -7.13
N THR A 201 18.12 -6.52 -6.28
CA THR A 201 16.66 -6.75 -6.32
C THR A 201 15.90 -5.47 -6.01
N THR A 202 16.26 -4.80 -4.90
CA THR A 202 15.68 -3.52 -4.47
C THR A 202 15.81 -2.45 -5.56
N TRP A 203 16.98 -2.35 -6.20
CA TRP A 203 17.23 -1.40 -7.27
C TRP A 203 16.38 -1.67 -8.50
N LYS A 204 16.21 -2.95 -8.88
CA LYS A 204 15.35 -3.36 -9.98
C LYS A 204 13.88 -3.03 -9.69
N ASP A 205 13.42 -3.28 -8.47
CA ASP A 205 12.05 -2.97 -8.05
C ASP A 205 11.80 -1.46 -8.03
N PHE A 206 12.78 -0.68 -7.56
CA PHE A 206 12.75 0.78 -7.62
C PHE A 206 12.60 1.29 -9.05
N LEU A 207 13.46 0.87 -9.97
CA LEU A 207 13.40 1.26 -11.39
C LEU A 207 12.06 0.90 -12.04
N THR A 208 11.47 -0.23 -11.66
CA THR A 208 10.18 -0.68 -12.17
C THR A 208 9.03 0.18 -11.64
N THR A 209 9.13 0.64 -10.38
CA THR A 209 8.08 1.41 -9.71
C THR A 209 8.21 2.92 -9.95
N LEU A 210 9.43 3.40 -10.21
CA LEU A 210 9.77 4.80 -10.48
C LEU A 210 8.82 5.50 -11.47
N PRO A 211 8.49 4.96 -12.66
CA PRO A 211 7.60 5.67 -13.60
C PRO A 211 6.20 5.88 -13.03
N TYR A 212 5.66 4.90 -12.29
CA TYR A 212 4.35 5.03 -11.64
C TYR A 212 4.40 6.03 -10.48
N LEU A 213 5.48 5.99 -9.70
CA LEU A 213 5.73 6.93 -8.61
C LEU A 213 5.80 8.36 -9.12
N LEU A 214 6.60 8.61 -10.16
CA LEU A 214 6.75 9.92 -10.78
C LEU A 214 5.42 10.41 -11.34
N LEU A 215 4.66 9.56 -12.04
CA LEU A 215 3.34 9.91 -12.55
C LEU A 215 2.38 10.32 -11.41
N GLY A 216 2.38 9.58 -10.31
CA GLY A 216 1.60 9.92 -9.11
C GLY A 216 2.02 11.26 -8.50
N ILE A 217 3.32 11.50 -8.31
CA ILE A 217 3.83 12.76 -7.74
C ILE A 217 3.50 13.93 -8.68
N THR A 218 3.66 13.77 -9.99
CA THR A 218 3.33 14.81 -10.97
C THR A 218 1.86 15.18 -10.92
N VAL A 219 0.96 14.19 -10.89
CA VAL A 219 -0.49 14.46 -10.78
C VAL A 219 -0.81 15.12 -9.44
N GLY A 220 -0.25 14.62 -8.33
CA GLY A 220 -0.47 15.17 -6.99
C GLY A 220 0.04 16.60 -6.82
N SER A 221 1.24 16.92 -7.32
CA SER A 221 1.80 18.28 -7.23
C SER A 221 1.01 19.27 -8.09
N PHE A 222 0.48 18.82 -9.23
CA PHE A 222 -0.39 19.64 -10.07
C PHE A 222 -1.76 19.87 -9.41
N ILE A 223 -2.38 18.85 -8.81
CA ILE A 223 -3.64 19.03 -8.09
C ILE A 223 -3.45 19.99 -6.92
N TYR A 224 -2.39 19.80 -6.12
CA TYR A 224 -2.13 20.65 -4.96
C TYR A 224 -1.85 22.11 -5.36
N GLY A 225 -1.02 22.34 -6.37
CA GLY A 225 -0.67 23.70 -6.81
C GLY A 225 -1.86 24.48 -7.39
N PHE A 226 -2.94 23.81 -7.79
CA PHE A 226 -4.11 24.42 -8.41
C PHE A 226 -5.39 24.37 -7.54
N VAL A 227 -5.40 23.63 -6.42
CA VAL A 227 -6.56 23.59 -5.51
C VAL A 227 -6.36 24.60 -4.39
N PRO A 228 -7.03 25.76 -4.42
CA PRO A 228 -6.93 26.76 -3.37
C PRO A 228 -7.54 26.22 -2.07
N THR A 229 -6.83 26.44 -0.97
CA THR A 229 -7.26 26.00 0.37
C THR A 229 -8.59 26.61 0.82
N GLU A 230 -8.94 27.77 0.27
CA GLU A 230 -10.17 28.53 0.51
C GLU A 230 -11.39 27.74 0.03
N LEU A 231 -11.31 27.07 -1.12
CA LEU A 231 -12.39 26.22 -1.62
C LEU A 231 -12.62 25.02 -0.70
N ILE A 232 -11.56 24.46 -0.11
CA ILE A 232 -11.71 23.34 0.81
C ILE A 232 -12.43 23.80 2.08
N VAL A 233 -12.08 24.98 2.62
CA VAL A 233 -12.70 25.54 3.82
C VAL A 233 -14.15 25.96 3.58
N ASP A 234 -14.46 26.60 2.45
CA ASP A 234 -15.83 27.03 2.15
C ASP A 234 -16.81 25.85 2.03
N TYR A 235 -16.37 24.75 1.43
CA TYR A 235 -17.20 23.57 1.20
C TYR A 235 -17.17 22.55 2.36
N ALA A 236 -16.06 22.43 3.07
CA ALA A 236 -15.86 21.47 4.17
C ALA A 236 -15.68 22.10 5.57
N GLY A 237 -16.01 23.40 5.71
CA GLY A 237 -15.96 24.16 6.95
C GLY A 237 -17.01 23.74 7.99
N GLU A 238 -16.95 24.40 9.16
CA GLU A 238 -17.83 24.14 10.31
C GLU A 238 -19.34 24.32 9.99
N ASN A 239 -20.19 23.58 10.71
CA ASN A 239 -21.66 23.63 10.68
C ASN A 239 -22.39 23.05 9.45
N LYS A 240 -21.75 22.16 8.67
CA LYS A 240 -22.41 21.44 7.56
C LYS A 240 -22.41 19.94 7.80
N TRP A 241 -23.59 19.32 7.79
CA TRP A 241 -23.73 17.86 7.98
C TRP A 241 -22.99 17.05 6.90
N TYR A 242 -22.82 17.62 5.69
CA TYR A 242 -22.15 16.99 4.55
C TYR A 242 -20.65 17.31 4.46
N ALA A 243 -20.10 18.15 5.35
CA ALA A 243 -18.68 18.52 5.31
C ALA A 243 -17.75 17.31 5.47
N ILE A 244 -18.08 16.38 6.37
CA ILE A 244 -17.31 15.15 6.63
C ILE A 244 -17.32 14.22 5.39
N PRO A 245 -18.47 13.83 4.83
CA PRO A 245 -18.51 13.03 3.60
C PRO A 245 -17.77 13.70 2.43
N LEU A 246 -17.93 15.01 2.28
CA LEU A 246 -17.28 15.76 1.21
C LEU A 246 -15.75 15.78 1.38
N ALA A 247 -15.26 16.00 2.60
CA ALA A 247 -13.83 15.96 2.92
C ALA A 247 -13.24 14.56 2.64
N ALA A 248 -13.95 13.48 3.00
CA ALA A 248 -13.51 12.12 2.71
C ALA A 248 -13.39 11.86 1.19
N VAL A 249 -14.37 12.31 0.40
CA VAL A 249 -14.38 12.16 -1.06
C VAL A 249 -13.30 13.01 -1.72
N ILE A 250 -13.08 14.25 -1.26
CA ILE A 250 -12.03 15.13 -1.75
C ILE A 250 -10.63 14.59 -1.41
N GLY A 251 -10.47 13.93 -0.27
CA GLY A 251 -9.20 13.33 0.14
C GLY A 251 -8.66 12.32 -0.86
N ILE A 252 -9.53 11.44 -1.40
CA ILE A 252 -9.17 10.37 -2.34
C ILE A 252 -8.35 10.88 -3.56
N PRO A 253 -8.85 11.85 -4.37
CA PRO A 253 -8.14 12.36 -5.53
C PRO A 253 -6.98 13.30 -5.17
N LEU A 254 -6.95 13.87 -3.95
CA LEU A 254 -5.91 14.82 -3.55
C LEU A 254 -4.50 14.19 -3.57
N TYR A 255 -4.41 12.87 -3.47
CA TYR A 255 -3.16 12.10 -3.55
C TYR A 255 -2.02 12.63 -2.65
N ILE A 256 -2.37 13.20 -1.50
CA ILE A 256 -1.39 13.74 -0.56
C ILE A 256 -1.01 12.66 0.45
N ARG A 257 0.30 12.40 0.58
CA ARG A 257 0.83 11.52 1.62
C ARG A 257 0.39 12.04 2.99
N ALA A 258 0.07 11.12 3.90
CA ALA A 258 -0.24 11.43 5.28
C ALA A 258 0.74 12.45 5.92
N SER A 259 2.03 12.38 5.59
CA SER A 259 3.04 13.31 6.13
C SER A 259 2.91 14.76 5.65
N ALA A 260 2.34 15.00 4.48
CA ALA A 260 2.11 16.33 3.94
C ALA A 260 0.69 16.85 4.23
N VAL A 261 -0.31 15.96 4.27
CA VAL A 261 -1.70 16.35 4.55
C VAL A 261 -1.90 16.74 6.02
N ILE A 262 -1.16 16.16 6.97
CA ILE A 262 -1.29 16.50 8.40
C ILE A 262 -0.89 17.96 8.68
N PRO A 263 0.31 18.44 8.29
CA PRO A 263 0.68 19.85 8.47
C PRO A 263 -0.24 20.80 7.70
N LEU A 264 -0.65 20.43 6.48
CA LEU A 264 -1.61 21.20 5.69
C LEU A 264 -2.94 21.35 6.45
N SER A 265 -3.43 20.25 6.99
CA SER A 265 -4.69 20.21 7.73
C SER A 265 -4.64 21.09 8.98
N ALA A 266 -3.49 21.23 9.63
CA ALA A 266 -3.32 22.19 10.72
C ALA A 266 -3.62 23.64 10.27
N GLY A 267 -3.14 24.01 9.09
CA GLY A 267 -3.47 25.31 8.48
C GLY A 267 -4.95 25.43 8.13
N LEU A 268 -5.59 24.35 7.67
CA LEU A 268 -7.03 24.34 7.40
C LEU A 268 -7.88 24.50 8.67
N VAL A 269 -7.46 23.88 9.79
CA VAL A 269 -8.11 24.08 11.10
C VAL A 269 -8.00 25.55 11.53
N GLN A 270 -6.84 26.17 11.36
CA GLN A 270 -6.66 27.61 11.66
C GLN A 270 -7.57 28.51 10.80
N LYS A 271 -7.93 28.05 9.59
CA LYS A 271 -8.89 28.73 8.70
C LYS A 271 -10.37 28.38 9.02
N GLY A 272 -10.65 27.59 10.06
CA GLY A 272 -12.01 27.26 10.51
C GLY A 272 -12.58 25.93 10.00
N MET A 273 -11.73 25.00 9.55
CA MET A 273 -12.14 23.64 9.21
C MET A 273 -12.31 22.80 10.48
N ALA A 274 -13.46 22.14 10.64
CA ALA A 274 -13.72 21.27 11.79
C ALA A 274 -12.73 20.08 11.83
N LEU A 275 -12.26 19.72 13.03
CA LEU A 275 -11.33 18.59 13.21
C LEU A 275 -11.90 17.25 12.72
N GLY A 276 -13.21 17.03 12.83
CA GLY A 276 -13.87 15.85 12.26
C GLY A 276 -13.75 15.76 10.73
N SER A 277 -13.95 16.88 10.03
CA SER A 277 -13.72 16.96 8.57
C SER A 277 -12.26 16.73 8.21
N VAL A 278 -11.33 17.21 9.05
CA VAL A 278 -9.89 17.01 8.87
C VAL A 278 -9.51 15.54 9.02
N MET A 279 -10.05 14.84 10.03
CA MET A 279 -9.84 13.39 10.18
C MET A 279 -10.35 12.63 8.96
N ALA A 280 -11.53 12.98 8.45
CA ALA A 280 -12.09 12.39 7.24
C ALA A 280 -11.22 12.66 6.00
N LEU A 281 -10.68 13.88 5.86
CA LEU A 281 -9.74 14.24 4.80
C LEU A 281 -8.46 13.40 4.87
N ILE A 282 -7.84 13.31 6.05
CA ILE A 282 -6.59 12.56 6.27
C ILE A 282 -6.77 11.07 5.97
N ILE A 283 -7.86 10.46 6.46
CA ILE A 283 -8.14 9.04 6.21
C ILE A 283 -8.46 8.79 4.74
N GLY A 284 -9.28 9.65 4.12
CA GLY A 284 -9.64 9.54 2.72
C GLY A 284 -8.42 9.66 1.81
N SER A 285 -7.52 10.62 2.09
CA SER A 285 -6.31 10.83 1.29
C SER A 285 -5.25 9.76 1.50
N ALA A 286 -5.07 9.28 2.73
CA ALA A 286 -4.05 8.29 3.05
C ALA A 286 -4.50 6.85 2.79
N GLY A 287 -5.79 6.55 2.89
CA GLY A 287 -6.31 5.18 2.82
C GLY A 287 -6.80 4.72 1.45
N ALA A 288 -7.20 5.65 0.57
CA ALA A 288 -7.78 5.35 -0.75
C ALA A 288 -7.13 6.18 -1.86
N SER A 289 -5.85 6.48 -1.70
CA SER A 289 -5.11 7.32 -2.64
C SER A 289 -5.14 6.74 -4.07
N LEU A 290 -5.07 7.60 -5.09
CA LEU A 290 -5.14 7.16 -6.49
C LEU A 290 -4.11 6.08 -6.83
N THR A 291 -2.88 6.17 -6.30
CA THR A 291 -1.87 5.13 -6.57
C THR A 291 -2.18 3.81 -5.87
N GLU A 292 -2.79 3.83 -4.68
CA GLU A 292 -3.29 2.60 -4.06
C GLU A 292 -4.36 1.95 -4.92
N VAL A 293 -5.32 2.72 -5.44
CA VAL A 293 -6.37 2.17 -6.31
C VAL A 293 -5.80 1.56 -7.60
N ILE A 294 -4.90 2.29 -8.28
CA ILE A 294 -4.19 1.81 -9.47
C ILE A 294 -3.46 0.51 -9.16
N LEU A 295 -2.84 0.47 -7.99
CA LEU A 295 -2.02 -0.64 -7.60
C LEU A 295 -2.80 -1.87 -7.17
N LEU A 296 -3.84 -1.69 -6.36
CA LEU A 296 -4.77 -2.74 -5.96
C LEU A 296 -5.41 -3.39 -7.18
N LYS A 297 -5.62 -2.64 -8.27
CA LYS A 297 -6.13 -3.19 -9.54
C LYS A 297 -5.24 -4.26 -10.16
N SER A 298 -3.95 -4.27 -9.84
CA SER A 298 -3.02 -5.33 -10.27
C SER A 298 -3.16 -6.64 -9.49
N ILE A 299 -3.79 -6.62 -8.30
CA ILE A 299 -3.93 -7.77 -7.39
C ILE A 299 -5.38 -8.23 -7.30
N PHE A 300 -6.31 -7.29 -7.34
CA PHE A 300 -7.73 -7.52 -7.14
C PHE A 300 -8.55 -7.15 -8.40
N ARG A 301 -9.75 -7.72 -8.50
CA ARG A 301 -10.76 -7.34 -9.49
C ARG A 301 -11.49 -6.07 -9.06
N THR A 302 -12.12 -5.38 -10.01
CA THR A 302 -12.77 -4.07 -9.78
C THR A 302 -13.80 -4.09 -8.65
N GLN A 303 -14.51 -5.20 -8.45
CA GLN A 303 -15.50 -5.34 -7.37
C GLN A 303 -14.87 -5.20 -5.98
N MET A 304 -13.68 -5.76 -5.79
CA MET A 304 -12.94 -5.61 -4.53
C MET A 304 -12.40 -4.19 -4.36
N ILE A 305 -12.00 -3.53 -5.45
CA ILE A 305 -11.57 -2.13 -5.40
C ILE A 305 -12.72 -1.22 -4.96
N LEU A 306 -13.93 -1.44 -5.48
CA LEU A 306 -15.11 -0.68 -5.06
C LEU A 306 -15.45 -0.93 -3.59
N ALA A 307 -15.34 -2.18 -3.11
CA ALA A 307 -15.51 -2.49 -1.70
C ALA A 307 -14.43 -1.84 -0.83
N PHE A 308 -13.18 -1.85 -1.28
CA PHE A 308 -12.07 -1.17 -0.60
C PHE A 308 -12.32 0.33 -0.48
N LEU A 309 -12.71 1.00 -1.57
CA LEU A 309 -13.07 2.43 -1.55
C LEU A 309 -14.26 2.70 -0.62
N GLY A 310 -15.28 1.84 -0.65
CA GLY A 310 -16.44 1.95 0.25
C GLY A 310 -16.05 1.81 1.72
N VAL A 311 -15.14 0.89 2.04
CA VAL A 311 -14.60 0.73 3.39
C VAL A 311 -13.83 1.96 3.84
N VAL A 312 -12.93 2.49 3.00
CA VAL A 312 -12.13 3.68 3.36
C VAL A 312 -13.01 4.91 3.54
N LEU A 313 -13.97 5.13 2.65
CA LEU A 313 -14.95 6.22 2.80
C LEU A 313 -15.78 6.05 4.07
N GLY A 314 -16.28 4.83 4.32
CA GLY A 314 -17.02 4.51 5.54
C GLY A 314 -16.17 4.75 6.80
N MET A 315 -14.90 4.37 6.76
CA MET A 315 -13.94 4.60 7.84
C MET A 315 -13.69 6.10 8.07
N ALA A 316 -13.45 6.87 7.00
CA ALA A 316 -13.23 8.31 7.06
C ALA A 316 -14.45 9.04 7.63
N MET A 317 -15.66 8.70 7.16
CA MET A 317 -16.90 9.26 7.67
C MET A 317 -17.16 8.88 9.12
N THR A 318 -16.96 7.60 9.48
CA THR A 318 -17.15 7.13 10.84
C THR A 318 -16.20 7.83 11.80
N ALA A 319 -14.92 7.95 11.45
CA ALA A 319 -13.94 8.67 12.25
C ALA A 319 -14.30 10.15 12.40
N GLY A 320 -14.68 10.83 11.31
CA GLY A 320 -15.04 12.23 11.33
C GLY A 320 -16.27 12.51 12.20
N TYR A 321 -17.36 11.77 12.00
CA TYR A 321 -18.58 11.94 12.80
C TYR A 321 -18.36 11.54 14.26
N LEU A 322 -17.67 10.43 14.52
CA LEU A 322 -17.41 9.97 15.88
C LEU A 322 -16.54 10.99 16.64
N TYR A 323 -15.57 11.62 15.96
CA TYR A 323 -14.77 12.69 16.56
C TYR A 323 -15.66 13.88 16.95
N THR A 324 -16.48 14.37 16.02
CA THR A 324 -17.39 15.51 16.25
C THR A 324 -18.46 15.25 17.32
N LEU A 325 -18.78 13.98 17.60
CA LEU A 325 -19.73 13.63 18.67
C LEU A 325 -19.07 13.56 20.06
N ILE A 326 -17.77 13.26 20.13
CA ILE A 326 -17.04 13.08 21.39
C ILE A 326 -16.39 14.38 21.84
N PHE A 327 -15.90 15.19 20.90
CA PHE A 327 -15.17 16.44 21.12
C PHE A 327 -15.88 17.61 20.44
#